data_AF-A0AA35YPZ6-F1
#
_entry.id   AF-A0AA35YPZ6-F1
#
_cell.length_a   1.000
_cell.length_b   1.000
_cell.length_c   1.000
_cell.angle_alpha   90.00
_cell.angle_beta   90.00
_cell.angle_gamma   90.00
#
_symmetry.space_group_name_H-M   'P 1'
#
loop_
_entity.id
_entity.type
_entity.pdbx_description
1 polymer ?
#
loop_
_entity_poly.entity_id
_entity_poly.type
_entity_poly.pdbx_seq_one_letter_code
_entity_poly.pdbx_strand_id
1 'polypeptide(L)'
;MGTRSSSKYFFFPIFFYWSFPHSFYEHNDVNRALMSSNMQCQAVPLSQSENCIVGTGLEGQATLDSGALAIDKNEGDIIYTDTDKILLSVGGELALGKNVLVAYMPWEGYNFEDAVLISKHLVYEDIYTSFHIRKYGIQINQGSERITNEIPHLEVHLLQNLEKNGIATLGSWVEKGDILVGKLTSQMVKESSYAPEDRLLRTILGMWVYTSKETCLKLPIGGRGRVIDVRWVQSSKTDETEKTERVPSRMNVGIIFESSLGLAGGLLDRHYQIAPFDERYEQEASTKLLFSELYEARNPFEQPVIIGKPYILKLIHQVDDKIHRRSNGRYSRLAQQPLKGRVKKGGQWVGEMEVCALEGFGIAYILQEMLTYKSDHIRARQEVLGTMIFGGRIPTLEDAPESFRLFV
;
A
#
# COMPACT_ATOMS: atom_id res chain seq x y z
N MET A 1 1.74 45.60 -1.10
CA MET A 1 1.92 44.70 0.06
C MET A 1 1.22 43.38 -0.25
N GLY A 2 1.94 42.45 -0.87
CA GLY A 2 1.40 41.11 -1.18
C GLY A 2 1.67 40.18 0.00
N THR A 3 0.61 39.69 0.63
CA THR A 3 0.68 38.67 1.68
C THR A 3 1.21 37.37 1.07
N ARG A 4 2.51 37.08 1.26
CA ARG A 4 3.07 35.75 1.05
C ARG A 4 2.45 34.80 2.08
N SER A 5 1.37 34.12 1.69
CA SER A 5 0.88 32.97 2.43
C SER A 5 1.93 31.86 2.31
N SER A 6 2.65 31.61 3.40
CA SER A 6 3.59 30.50 3.52
C SER A 6 2.82 29.18 3.57
N SER A 7 2.43 28.67 2.40
CA SER A 7 1.84 27.35 2.26
C SER A 7 2.93 26.30 2.48
N LYS A 8 2.95 25.70 3.67
CA LYS A 8 3.89 24.62 4.03
C LYS A 8 3.51 23.34 3.27
N TYR A 9 4.17 22.99 2.18
CA TYR A 9 3.87 21.75 1.43
C TYR A 9 4.43 20.51 2.16
N PHE A 10 3.75 19.37 2.05
CA PHE A 10 4.20 18.09 2.59
C PHE A 10 4.20 17.03 1.48
N PHE A 11 5.22 16.18 1.51
CA PHE A 11 5.52 15.18 0.50
C PHE A 11 4.86 13.83 0.86
N PHE A 12 4.12 13.23 -0.07
CA PHE A 12 3.81 11.79 -0.05
C PHE A 12 4.11 11.21 -1.43
N PRO A 13 4.87 10.10 -1.54
CA PRO A 13 5.07 9.45 -2.82
C PRO A 13 3.82 8.65 -3.18
N ILE A 14 2.83 9.30 -3.81
CA ILE A 14 1.65 8.64 -4.36
C ILE A 14 1.89 8.48 -5.86
N PHE A 15 2.02 7.23 -6.32
CA PHE A 15 2.19 6.93 -7.74
C PHE A 15 0.81 6.99 -8.43
N PHE A 16 0.57 8.04 -9.21
CA PHE A 16 -0.60 8.20 -10.06
C PHE A 16 -0.24 7.86 -11.51
N TYR A 17 -0.94 6.92 -12.16
CA TYR A 17 -0.84 6.67 -13.61
C TYR A 17 -2.18 6.15 -14.21
N TRP A 18 -2.40 6.43 -15.50
CA TRP A 18 -3.66 6.89 -16.11
C TRP A 18 -4.56 5.87 -16.87
N SER A 19 -5.87 6.20 -16.87
CA SER A 19 -7.12 5.90 -17.63
C SER A 19 -7.35 4.58 -18.39
N PHE A 20 -8.49 3.90 -18.08
CA PHE A 20 -9.29 2.96 -18.90
C PHE A 20 -10.45 3.77 -19.52
N PRO A 21 -10.90 3.52 -20.75
CA PRO A 21 -10.25 2.95 -21.93
C PRO A 21 -9.51 4.08 -22.69
N HIS A 22 -8.46 3.76 -23.44
CA HIS A 22 -7.62 4.79 -24.07
C HIS A 22 -8.37 5.61 -25.11
N SER A 23 -8.80 6.82 -24.75
CA SER A 23 -9.00 7.89 -25.71
C SER A 23 -7.65 8.18 -26.38
N PHE A 24 -7.65 8.37 -27.70
CA PHE A 24 -6.44 8.59 -28.50
C PHE A 24 -5.41 7.44 -28.46
N TYR A 25 -5.85 6.19 -28.55
CA TYR A 25 -4.96 5.02 -28.56
C TYR A 25 -3.90 5.11 -29.68
N GLU A 26 -4.25 5.64 -30.85
CA GLU A 26 -3.30 5.75 -31.98
C GLU A 26 -2.12 6.71 -31.72
N HIS A 27 -2.26 7.62 -30.75
CA HIS A 27 -1.22 8.58 -30.37
C HIS A 27 -0.26 8.04 -29.28
N ASN A 28 -0.42 6.77 -28.92
CA ASN A 28 0.27 6.12 -27.80
C ASN A 28 1.24 5.02 -28.28
N ASP A 29 2.44 4.98 -27.71
CA ASP A 29 3.33 3.82 -27.86
C ASP A 29 2.66 2.55 -27.29
N VAL A 30 2.75 1.44 -28.03
CA VAL A 30 2.21 0.12 -27.69
C VAL A 30 2.66 -0.35 -26.29
N ASN A 31 3.93 -0.17 -25.94
CA ASN A 31 4.45 -0.60 -24.64
C ASN A 31 3.79 0.17 -23.49
N ARG A 32 3.49 1.46 -23.70
CA ARG A 32 2.80 2.26 -22.69
C ARG A 32 1.33 1.93 -22.62
N ALA A 33 0.69 1.73 -23.77
CA ALA A 33 -0.70 1.29 -23.81
C ALA A 33 -0.89 0.00 -23.01
N LEU A 34 0.07 -0.94 -23.08
CA LEU A 34 0.10 -2.14 -22.24
C LEU A 34 0.25 -1.80 -20.75
N MET A 35 1.14 -0.86 -20.41
CA MET A 35 1.31 -0.43 -19.01
C MET A 35 0.03 0.19 -18.44
N SER A 36 -0.65 1.08 -19.16
CA SER A 36 -1.91 1.68 -18.72
C SER A 36 -2.99 0.62 -18.58
N SER A 37 -3.13 -0.30 -19.53
CA SER A 37 -4.05 -1.44 -19.39
C SER A 37 -3.82 -2.24 -18.09
N ASN A 38 -2.56 -2.53 -17.76
CA ASN A 38 -2.22 -3.21 -16.51
C ASN A 38 -2.45 -2.35 -15.27
N MET A 39 -2.21 -1.04 -15.35
CA MET A 39 -2.40 -0.12 -14.22
C MET A 39 -3.89 0.10 -13.90
N GLN A 40 -4.77 0.01 -14.89
CA GLN A 40 -6.21 0.07 -14.67
C GLN A 40 -6.70 -1.12 -13.82
N CYS A 41 -6.19 -2.33 -14.06
CA CYS A 41 -6.47 -3.50 -13.22
C CYS A 41 -5.95 -3.33 -11.78
N GLN A 42 -5.06 -2.36 -11.54
CA GLN A 42 -4.50 -2.03 -10.23
C GLN A 42 -5.17 -0.79 -9.60
N ALA A 43 -6.16 -0.19 -10.26
CA ALA A 43 -6.85 0.97 -9.74
C ALA A 43 -7.65 0.62 -8.48
N VAL A 44 -7.59 1.48 -7.48
CA VAL A 44 -8.34 1.33 -6.23
C VAL A 44 -9.59 2.19 -6.32
N PRO A 45 -10.78 1.63 -6.02
CA PRO A 45 -12.01 2.40 -5.91
C PRO A 45 -11.86 3.56 -4.91
N LEU A 46 -12.20 4.76 -5.36
CA LEU A 46 -12.21 5.96 -4.55
C LEU A 46 -13.55 6.09 -3.81
N SER A 47 -13.55 6.75 -2.66
CA SER A 47 -14.78 7.07 -1.92
C SER A 47 -15.72 7.97 -2.73
N GLN A 48 -15.14 8.85 -3.54
CA GLN A 48 -15.83 9.67 -4.51
C GLN A 48 -15.17 9.37 -5.85
N SER A 49 -15.78 8.53 -6.67
CA SER A 49 -15.34 8.34 -8.06
C SER A 49 -16.08 9.31 -8.98
N GLU A 50 -15.56 9.52 -10.18
CA GLU A 50 -16.18 10.35 -11.22
C GLU A 50 -16.03 9.66 -12.57
N ASN A 51 -17.01 9.85 -13.46
CA ASN A 51 -16.91 9.36 -14.82
C ASN A 51 -15.83 10.16 -15.56
N CYS A 52 -15.11 9.54 -16.48
CA CYS A 52 -14.14 10.25 -17.31
C CYS A 52 -14.86 11.28 -18.20
N ILE A 53 -14.28 12.48 -18.34
CA ILE A 53 -14.78 13.50 -19.29
C ILE A 53 -14.53 13.05 -20.73
N VAL A 54 -13.39 12.41 -20.95
CA VAL A 54 -12.99 11.85 -22.25
C VAL A 54 -12.88 10.34 -22.08
N GLY A 55 -13.77 9.60 -22.74
CA GLY A 55 -13.84 8.14 -22.69
C GLY A 55 -13.86 7.51 -24.09
N THR A 56 -14.04 6.20 -24.18
CA THR A 56 -14.24 5.49 -25.47
C THR A 56 -15.66 4.96 -25.68
N GLY A 57 -16.49 5.02 -24.63
CA GLY A 57 -17.87 4.53 -24.59
C GLY A 57 -18.01 3.04 -24.30
N LEU A 58 -16.91 2.35 -23.96
CA LEU A 58 -16.93 0.98 -23.47
C LEU A 58 -17.15 0.89 -21.95
N GLU A 59 -17.13 2.02 -21.24
CA GLU A 59 -17.23 2.13 -19.78
C GLU A 59 -18.57 1.61 -19.27
N GLY A 60 -19.66 1.95 -19.96
CA GLY A 60 -21.00 1.42 -19.66
C GLY A 60 -21.06 -0.09 -19.81
N GLN A 61 -20.61 -0.61 -20.97
CA GLN A 61 -20.61 -2.06 -21.25
C GLN A 61 -19.73 -2.84 -20.26
N ALA A 62 -18.53 -2.34 -19.97
CA ALA A 62 -17.61 -2.97 -19.02
C ALA A 62 -18.22 -3.07 -17.62
N THR A 63 -18.98 -2.06 -17.20
CA THR A 63 -19.65 -2.04 -15.90
C THR A 63 -20.82 -3.02 -15.87
N LEU A 64 -21.63 -3.06 -16.93
CA LEU A 64 -22.72 -4.02 -17.08
C LEU A 64 -22.21 -5.46 -17.02
N ASP A 65 -21.13 -5.75 -17.75
CA ASP A 65 -20.54 -7.10 -17.83
C ASP A 65 -19.82 -7.52 -16.55
N SER A 66 -19.30 -6.57 -15.77
CA SER A 66 -18.60 -6.84 -14.51
C SER A 66 -19.53 -7.40 -13.41
N GLY A 67 -20.84 -7.17 -13.52
CA GLY A 67 -21.81 -7.49 -12.47
C GLY A 67 -21.68 -6.64 -11.20
N ALA A 68 -20.90 -5.56 -11.23
CA ALA A 68 -20.74 -4.64 -10.10
C ALA A 68 -21.99 -3.77 -9.87
N LEU A 69 -22.79 -3.53 -10.91
CA LEU A 69 -24.04 -2.78 -10.82
C LEU A 69 -25.22 -3.70 -10.51
N ALA A 70 -26.11 -3.25 -9.63
CA ALA A 70 -27.43 -3.86 -9.47
C ALA A 70 -28.35 -3.36 -10.59
N ILE A 71 -28.60 -4.21 -11.59
CA ILE A 71 -29.47 -3.91 -12.73
C ILE A 71 -30.85 -4.52 -12.47
N ASP A 72 -31.91 -3.73 -12.64
CA ASP A 72 -33.27 -4.26 -12.60
C ASP A 72 -33.54 -5.07 -13.87
N LYS A 73 -34.18 -6.23 -13.71
CA LYS A 73 -34.48 -7.15 -14.82
C LYS A 73 -35.76 -6.78 -15.55
N ASN A 74 -36.62 -5.98 -14.92
CA ASN A 74 -37.91 -5.59 -15.46
C ASN A 74 -38.00 -4.07 -15.51
N GLU A 75 -38.69 -3.53 -16.51
CA GLU A 75 -39.05 -2.12 -16.53
C GLU A 75 -40.10 -1.84 -15.44
N GLY A 76 -39.86 -0.82 -14.61
CA GLY A 76 -40.75 -0.43 -13.53
C GLY A 76 -40.34 0.88 -12.89
N ASP A 77 -41.26 1.51 -12.16
CA ASP A 77 -41.01 2.74 -11.42
C ASP A 77 -40.38 2.45 -10.05
N ILE A 78 -39.49 3.33 -9.61
CA ILE A 78 -38.83 3.20 -8.30
C ILE A 78 -39.81 3.65 -7.21
N ILE A 79 -40.27 2.71 -6.40
CA ILE A 79 -41.28 2.95 -5.35
C ILE A 79 -40.63 3.36 -4.02
N TYR A 80 -39.39 2.96 -3.76
CA TYR A 80 -38.67 3.22 -2.49
C TYR A 80 -37.15 3.07 -2.66
N THR A 81 -36.37 3.86 -1.92
CA THR A 81 -34.90 3.75 -1.85
C THR A 81 -34.45 3.71 -0.38
N ASP A 82 -33.63 2.74 -0.02
CA ASP A 82 -33.04 2.56 1.31
C ASP A 82 -31.51 2.42 1.20
N THR A 83 -30.78 2.75 2.26
CA THR A 83 -29.32 2.55 2.33
C THR A 83 -28.90 1.08 2.27
N ASP A 84 -29.77 0.16 2.70
CA ASP A 84 -29.53 -1.29 2.61
C ASP A 84 -30.16 -1.94 1.36
N LYS A 85 -31.08 -1.24 0.68
CA LYS A 85 -31.78 -1.72 -0.53
C LYS A 85 -32.08 -0.57 -1.50
N ILE A 86 -31.41 -0.65 -2.65
CA ILE A 86 -31.55 0.11 -3.90
C ILE A 86 -30.78 1.43 -3.91
N LEU A 87 -29.64 1.41 -4.63
CA LEU A 87 -28.88 2.56 -5.07
C LEU A 87 -28.91 2.62 -6.61
N LEU A 88 -29.64 3.59 -7.13
CA LEU A 88 -29.55 4.01 -8.53
C LEU A 88 -28.29 4.85 -8.69
N SER A 89 -27.35 4.37 -9.48
CA SER A 89 -26.22 5.18 -9.94
C SER A 89 -26.68 6.00 -11.14
N VAL A 90 -26.56 7.32 -11.05
CA VAL A 90 -26.65 8.20 -12.21
C VAL A 90 -25.49 7.84 -13.12
N GLY A 91 -25.79 7.20 -14.25
CA GLY A 91 -24.91 7.12 -15.41
C GLY A 91 -24.26 5.76 -15.71
N GLY A 92 -24.38 4.71 -14.89
CA GLY A 92 -24.01 3.32 -15.24
C GLY A 92 -22.58 3.04 -15.79
N GLU A 93 -21.70 4.05 -15.82
CA GLU A 93 -20.38 4.01 -16.42
C GLU A 93 -19.30 3.66 -15.39
N LEU A 94 -18.19 3.12 -15.89
CA LEU A 94 -17.06 2.70 -15.07
C LEU A 94 -16.28 3.93 -14.56
N ALA A 95 -16.37 4.19 -13.26
CA ALA A 95 -15.67 5.29 -12.60
C ALA A 95 -14.63 4.77 -11.60
N LEU A 96 -13.35 4.78 -12.00
CA LEU A 96 -12.21 4.28 -11.20
C LEU A 96 -11.31 5.40 -10.64
N GLY A 97 -11.49 6.63 -11.12
CA GLY A 97 -10.63 7.78 -10.85
C GLY A 97 -11.37 9.10 -10.80
N LYS A 98 -10.62 10.19 -11.01
CA LYS A 98 -11.09 11.58 -10.90
C LYS A 98 -10.51 12.45 -12.01
N ASN A 99 -11.33 13.32 -12.59
CA ASN A 99 -10.87 14.34 -13.53
C ASN A 99 -10.28 15.52 -12.74
N VAL A 100 -8.97 15.76 -12.84
CA VAL A 100 -8.29 16.78 -12.03
C VAL A 100 -7.58 17.79 -12.91
N LEU A 101 -7.63 19.07 -12.50
CA LEU A 101 -6.92 20.14 -13.17
C LEU A 101 -5.40 19.97 -12.95
N VAL A 102 -4.66 19.83 -14.04
CA VAL A 102 -3.20 19.63 -14.06
C VAL A 102 -2.55 20.74 -14.88
N ALA A 103 -1.46 21.30 -14.36
CA ALA A 103 -0.60 22.22 -15.08
C ALA A 103 0.74 21.55 -15.38
N TYR A 104 1.15 21.54 -16.65
CA TYR A 104 2.41 20.96 -17.09
C TYR A 104 3.52 22.02 -17.05
N MET A 105 4.23 22.10 -15.92
CA MET A 105 5.37 23.00 -15.75
C MET A 105 6.41 22.41 -14.79
N PRO A 106 7.72 22.68 -15.00
CA PRO A 106 8.74 22.38 -13.98
C PRO A 106 8.48 23.20 -12.72
N TRP A 107 8.55 22.57 -11.55
CA TRP A 107 8.27 23.25 -10.27
C TRP A 107 9.29 22.88 -9.20
N GLU A 108 10.29 23.75 -8.99
CA GLU A 108 11.29 23.68 -7.91
C GLU A 108 12.01 22.30 -7.78
N GLY A 109 12.01 21.49 -8.85
CA GLY A 109 12.56 20.12 -8.84
C GLY A 109 11.69 19.08 -8.15
N TYR A 110 10.52 19.43 -7.61
CA TYR A 110 9.60 18.47 -6.98
C TYR A 110 8.94 17.51 -7.98
N ASN A 111 8.93 17.86 -9.26
CA ASN A 111 8.51 17.02 -10.37
C ASN A 111 9.69 16.43 -11.16
N PHE A 112 10.78 16.09 -10.47
CA PHE A 112 11.92 15.41 -11.07
C PHE A 112 11.54 13.97 -11.49
N GLU A 113 12.01 13.55 -12.67
CA GLU A 113 11.66 12.28 -13.32
C GLU A 113 10.15 12.06 -13.46
N ASP A 114 9.61 11.20 -12.62
CA ASP A 114 8.22 10.72 -12.62
C ASP A 114 7.44 11.19 -11.39
N ALA A 115 8.03 12.07 -10.58
CA ALA A 115 7.37 12.62 -9.41
C ALA A 115 6.24 13.57 -9.82
N VAL A 116 5.09 13.43 -9.16
CA VAL A 116 3.92 14.28 -9.36
C VAL A 116 3.74 15.17 -8.14
N LEU A 117 3.65 16.48 -8.36
CA LEU A 117 3.31 17.44 -7.32
C LEU A 117 1.79 17.56 -7.22
N ILE A 118 1.24 17.40 -6.02
CA ILE A 118 -0.20 17.50 -5.75
C ILE A 118 -0.54 18.71 -4.89
N SER A 119 -1.69 19.31 -5.15
CA SER A 119 -2.25 20.35 -4.29
C SER A 119 -2.79 19.75 -3.00
N LYS A 120 -2.60 20.45 -1.87
CA LYS A 120 -3.22 20.07 -0.59
C LYS A 120 -4.74 20.05 -0.64
N HIS A 121 -5.34 20.82 -1.54
CA HIS A 121 -6.78 20.83 -1.76
C HIS A 121 -7.33 19.42 -2.01
N LEU A 122 -6.61 18.63 -2.81
CA LEU A 122 -6.97 17.24 -3.13
C LEU A 122 -7.02 16.33 -1.89
N VAL A 123 -6.28 16.68 -0.83
CA VAL A 123 -6.26 15.96 0.44
C VAL A 123 -7.37 16.44 1.35
N TYR A 124 -7.61 17.76 1.44
CA TYR A 124 -8.65 18.32 2.31
C TYR A 124 -10.07 17.99 1.84
N GLU A 125 -10.26 17.80 0.54
CA GLU A 125 -11.56 17.42 -0.05
C GLU A 125 -11.74 15.90 -0.20
N ASP A 126 -10.81 15.09 0.32
CA ASP A 126 -10.88 13.62 0.25
C ASP A 126 -11.02 13.04 -1.18
N ILE A 127 -10.54 13.78 -2.20
CA ILE A 127 -10.73 13.43 -3.63
C ILE A 127 -10.13 12.06 -3.97
N TYR A 128 -8.95 11.74 -3.42
CA TYR A 128 -8.27 10.46 -3.63
C TYR A 128 -8.33 9.54 -2.41
N THR A 129 -9.32 9.73 -1.54
CA THR A 129 -9.51 8.87 -0.36
C THR A 129 -10.11 7.53 -0.78
N SER A 130 -9.57 6.42 -0.25
CA SER A 130 -9.99 5.05 -0.58
C SER A 130 -10.11 4.19 0.67
N PHE A 131 -11.03 3.23 0.65
CA PHE A 131 -11.24 2.29 1.76
C PHE A 131 -10.48 0.99 1.52
N HIS A 132 -9.73 0.53 2.53
CA HIS A 132 -8.98 -0.72 2.47
C HIS A 132 -9.42 -1.64 3.60
N ILE A 133 -9.94 -2.82 3.24
CA ILE A 133 -10.36 -3.84 4.21
C ILE A 133 -9.28 -4.92 4.26
N ARG A 134 -8.71 -5.15 5.45
CA ARG A 134 -7.68 -6.18 5.67
C ARG A 134 -8.21 -7.29 6.55
N LYS A 135 -8.01 -8.53 6.11
CA LYS A 135 -8.35 -9.72 6.89
C LYS A 135 -7.13 -10.18 7.69
N TYR A 136 -7.28 -10.23 9.01
CA TYR A 136 -6.29 -10.83 9.90
C TYR A 136 -6.84 -12.14 10.46
N GLY A 137 -6.08 -13.22 10.32
CA GLY A 137 -6.48 -14.55 10.76
C GLY A 137 -5.46 -15.15 11.72
N ILE A 138 -5.95 -15.82 12.75
CA ILE A 138 -5.15 -16.67 13.62
C ILE A 138 -5.81 -18.05 13.69
N GLN A 139 -5.00 -19.10 13.54
CA GLN A 139 -5.45 -20.48 13.69
C GLN A 139 -5.30 -20.93 15.13
N ILE A 140 -6.20 -21.78 15.59
CA ILE A 140 -6.20 -22.36 16.94
C ILE A 140 -6.02 -23.86 16.80
N ASN A 141 -4.97 -24.38 17.43
CA ASN A 141 -4.75 -25.81 17.51
C ASN A 141 -5.48 -26.35 18.74
N GLN A 142 -6.34 -27.35 18.55
CA GLN A 142 -7.10 -27.97 19.64
C GLN A 142 -6.13 -28.58 20.67
N GLY A 143 -6.25 -28.16 21.94
CA GLY A 143 -5.64 -28.84 23.09
C GLY A 143 -4.67 -28.03 23.95
N SER A 144 -3.93 -27.05 23.39
CA SER A 144 -2.95 -26.25 24.15
C SER A 144 -3.23 -24.75 24.12
N GLU A 145 -4.16 -24.28 23.30
CA GLU A 145 -4.37 -22.87 23.04
C GLU A 145 -5.78 -22.45 23.45
N ARG A 146 -5.90 -21.37 24.22
CA ARG A 146 -7.16 -20.79 24.69
C ARG A 146 -7.25 -19.34 24.25
N ILE A 147 -8.46 -18.90 23.87
CA ILE A 147 -8.74 -17.49 23.62
C ILE A 147 -9.33 -16.90 24.89
N THR A 148 -8.71 -15.82 25.38
CA THR A 148 -9.09 -15.13 26.61
C THR A 148 -8.75 -13.66 26.50
N ASN A 149 -9.51 -12.81 27.18
CA ASN A 149 -9.20 -11.39 27.36
C ASN A 149 -8.27 -11.15 28.57
N GLU A 150 -8.18 -12.12 29.49
CA GLU A 150 -7.29 -12.06 30.64
C GLU A 150 -5.88 -12.50 30.22
N ILE A 151 -5.00 -11.53 29.96
CA ILE A 151 -3.60 -11.77 29.61
C ILE A 151 -2.73 -11.16 30.72
N PRO A 152 -2.06 -11.98 31.54
CA PRO A 152 -1.46 -11.54 32.80
C PRO A 152 -0.23 -10.63 32.67
N HIS A 153 0.39 -10.58 31.49
CA HIS A 153 1.61 -9.81 31.23
C HIS A 153 1.35 -8.47 30.55
N LEU A 154 0.09 -8.16 30.25
CA LEU A 154 -0.25 -7.02 29.44
C LEU A 154 -0.88 -5.91 30.27
N GLU A 155 -0.60 -4.67 29.88
CA GLU A 155 -1.25 -3.51 30.46
C GLU A 155 -2.75 -3.50 30.13
N VAL A 156 -3.56 -3.05 31.09
CA VAL A 156 -5.02 -3.00 30.97
C VAL A 156 -5.46 -2.19 29.75
N HIS A 157 -4.72 -1.13 29.38
CA HIS A 157 -5.06 -0.29 28.23
C HIS A 157 -5.13 -1.06 26.91
N LEU A 158 -4.20 -2.01 26.70
CA LEU A 158 -4.16 -2.84 25.47
C LEU A 158 -5.30 -3.87 25.40
N LEU A 159 -5.98 -4.12 26.52
CA LEU A 159 -7.10 -5.05 26.64
C LEU A 159 -8.46 -4.34 26.59
N GLN A 160 -8.50 -3.00 26.60
CA GLN A 160 -9.75 -2.22 26.63
C GLN A 160 -10.65 -2.50 25.44
N ASN A 161 -10.06 -2.80 24.28
CA ASN A 161 -10.79 -3.06 23.05
C ASN A 161 -11.27 -4.52 22.94
N LEU A 162 -10.92 -5.42 23.86
CA LEU A 162 -11.29 -6.83 23.84
C LEU A 162 -12.58 -7.10 24.61
N GLU A 163 -13.46 -7.90 24.01
CA GLU A 163 -14.64 -8.47 24.65
C GLU A 163 -14.28 -9.59 25.63
N LYS A 164 -15.26 -10.04 26.43
CA LYS A 164 -15.11 -11.18 27.36
C LYS A 164 -14.66 -12.48 26.68
N ASN A 165 -14.93 -12.63 25.39
CA ASN A 165 -14.52 -13.78 24.58
C ASN A 165 -13.06 -13.69 24.09
N GLY A 166 -12.31 -12.62 24.40
CA GLY A 166 -10.93 -12.39 23.96
C GLY A 166 -10.78 -11.90 22.54
N ILE A 167 -11.83 -11.39 21.90
CA ILE A 167 -11.82 -10.84 20.54
C ILE A 167 -12.05 -9.33 20.59
N ALA A 168 -11.48 -8.58 19.65
CA ALA A 168 -11.72 -7.15 19.54
C ALA A 168 -13.21 -6.85 19.29
N THR A 169 -13.71 -5.86 20.01
CA THR A 169 -15.07 -5.32 19.91
C THR A 169 -15.34 -4.79 18.51
N LEU A 170 -16.49 -5.16 17.93
CA LEU A 170 -16.93 -4.61 16.65
C LEU A 170 -17.10 -3.08 16.74
N GLY A 171 -16.57 -2.37 15.74
CA GLY A 171 -16.62 -0.92 15.68
C GLY A 171 -15.55 -0.20 16.50
N SER A 172 -14.69 -0.90 17.25
CA SER A 172 -13.55 -0.27 17.95
C SER A 172 -12.51 0.26 16.97
N TRP A 173 -11.88 1.36 17.37
CA TRP A 173 -10.69 1.89 16.70
C TRP A 173 -9.46 1.19 17.25
N VAL A 174 -8.64 0.64 16.34
CA VAL A 174 -7.43 -0.11 16.70
C VAL A 174 -6.21 0.49 16.04
N GLU A 175 -5.14 0.58 16.82
CA GLU A 175 -3.84 1.09 16.39
C GLU A 175 -2.75 0.02 16.45
N LYS A 176 -1.57 0.38 15.96
CA LYS A 176 -0.41 -0.50 15.94
C LYS A 176 -0.08 -1.00 17.34
N GLY A 177 -0.08 -2.31 17.51
CA GLY A 177 0.27 -2.97 18.78
C GLY A 177 -0.93 -3.45 19.58
N ASP A 178 -2.13 -2.97 19.25
CA ASP A 178 -3.37 -3.44 19.86
C ASP A 178 -3.63 -4.91 19.55
N ILE A 179 -4.27 -5.59 20.49
CA ILE A 179 -4.64 -6.99 20.34
C ILE A 179 -5.99 -7.08 19.64
N LEU A 180 -6.01 -7.83 18.53
CA LEU A 180 -7.22 -8.19 17.82
C LEU A 180 -7.84 -9.48 18.38
N VAL A 181 -6.98 -10.45 18.72
CA VAL A 181 -7.40 -11.73 19.32
C VAL A 181 -6.42 -12.12 20.42
N GLY A 182 -6.93 -12.18 21.64
CA GLY A 182 -6.21 -12.65 22.82
C GLY A 182 -6.07 -14.16 22.77
N LYS A 183 -4.83 -14.66 22.62
CA LYS A 183 -4.52 -16.08 22.54
C LYS A 183 -3.39 -16.43 23.51
N LEU A 184 -3.65 -17.44 24.32
CA LEU A 184 -2.71 -18.01 25.28
C LEU A 184 -2.39 -19.45 24.88
N THR A 185 -1.09 -19.75 24.74
CA THR A 185 -0.60 -21.11 24.55
C THR A 185 -0.07 -21.63 25.88
N SER A 186 -0.69 -22.69 26.41
CA SER A 186 -0.21 -23.40 27.59
C SER A 186 1.14 -24.06 27.27
N GLN A 187 2.19 -23.60 27.94
CA GLN A 187 3.50 -24.20 27.90
C GLN A 187 3.70 -25.01 29.19
N MET A 188 3.76 -26.34 29.08
CA MET A 188 4.20 -27.21 30.17
C MET A 188 5.72 -27.03 30.38
N VAL A 189 6.11 -25.96 31.06
CA VAL A 189 7.51 -25.66 31.38
C VAL A 189 7.78 -26.13 32.79
N LYS A 190 8.64 -27.15 32.94
CA LYS A 190 9.14 -27.57 34.26
C LYS A 190 9.97 -26.43 34.86
N GLU A 191 9.79 -26.14 36.15
CA GLU A 191 10.53 -25.09 36.88
C GLU A 191 12.07 -25.22 36.77
N SER A 192 12.56 -26.43 36.48
CA SER A 192 13.98 -26.75 36.27
C SER A 192 14.58 -26.18 34.98
N SER A 193 13.77 -25.63 34.07
CA SER A 193 14.24 -25.07 32.80
C SER A 193 14.56 -23.57 32.86
N TYR A 194 14.18 -22.90 33.95
CA TYR A 194 14.52 -21.49 34.16
C TYR A 194 15.93 -21.35 34.72
N ALA A 195 16.63 -20.30 34.29
CA ALA A 195 17.93 -19.95 34.81
C ALA A 195 17.87 -19.68 36.33
N PRO A 196 18.90 -20.02 37.11
CA PRO A 196 18.94 -19.77 38.55
C PRO A 196 18.62 -18.31 38.93
N GLU A 197 19.09 -17.37 38.11
CA GLU A 197 18.88 -15.92 38.26
C GLU A 197 17.39 -15.55 38.14
N ASP A 198 16.69 -16.13 37.15
CA ASP A 198 15.25 -15.93 36.96
C ASP A 198 14.45 -16.50 38.13
N ARG A 199 14.88 -17.64 38.67
CA ARG A 199 14.23 -18.27 39.84
C ARG A 199 14.36 -17.38 41.06
N LEU A 200 15.56 -16.85 41.32
CA LEU A 200 15.83 -15.96 42.43
C LEU A 200 15.03 -14.64 42.32
N LEU A 201 15.03 -14.00 41.14
CA LEU A 201 14.24 -12.78 40.91
C LEU A 201 12.76 -13.00 41.19
N ARG A 202 12.19 -14.13 40.77
CA ARG A 202 10.79 -14.48 41.05
C ARG A 202 10.51 -14.70 42.52
N THR A 203 11.41 -15.36 43.24
CA THR A 203 11.27 -15.56 44.69
C THR A 203 11.30 -14.23 45.44
N ILE A 204 12.18 -13.30 45.03
CA ILE A 204 12.29 -11.97 45.64
C ILE A 204 11.07 -11.10 45.33
N LEU A 205 10.60 -11.12 44.07
CA LEU A 205 9.49 -10.27 43.61
C LEU A 205 8.09 -10.88 43.85
N GLY A 206 8.02 -12.11 44.40
CA GLY A 206 6.75 -12.81 44.63
C GLY A 206 5.93 -13.06 43.36
N MET A 207 6.60 -13.18 42.20
CA MET A 207 5.92 -13.32 40.91
C MET A 207 5.47 -14.76 40.66
N TRP A 208 4.17 -14.95 40.40
CA TRP A 208 3.60 -16.25 40.04
C TRP A 208 4.14 -16.76 38.69
N VAL A 209 4.37 -18.09 38.59
CA VAL A 209 4.75 -18.73 37.33
C VAL A 209 3.51 -18.87 36.46
N TYR A 210 3.39 -18.02 35.45
CA TYR A 210 2.40 -18.21 34.41
C TYR A 210 2.81 -19.40 33.54
N THR A 211 1.96 -20.43 33.49
CA THR A 211 2.12 -21.62 32.64
C THR A 211 1.75 -21.34 31.18
N SER A 212 1.35 -20.12 30.85
CA SER A 212 0.84 -19.72 29.54
C SER A 212 1.74 -18.66 28.89
N LYS A 213 2.16 -18.92 27.65
CA LYS A 213 2.84 -17.95 26.80
C LYS A 213 1.84 -17.19 25.94
N GLU A 214 2.01 -15.88 25.84
CA GLU A 214 1.22 -15.01 24.97
C GLU A 214 1.51 -15.31 23.48
N THR A 215 0.48 -15.67 22.73
CA THR A 215 0.51 -15.89 21.27
C THR A 215 -0.59 -15.09 20.57
N CYS A 216 -0.90 -13.91 21.10
CA CYS A 216 -1.97 -13.04 20.64
C CYS A 216 -1.75 -12.52 19.21
N LEU A 217 -2.85 -12.31 18.50
CA LEU A 217 -2.85 -11.60 17.22
C LEU A 217 -2.83 -10.09 17.49
N LYS A 218 -1.70 -9.45 17.19
CA LYS A 218 -1.52 -7.99 17.30
C LYS A 218 -1.62 -7.34 15.93
N LEU A 219 -2.16 -6.13 15.89
CA LEU A 219 -2.15 -5.34 14.66
C LEU A 219 -0.70 -5.06 14.23
N PRO A 220 -0.31 -5.36 12.98
CA PRO A 220 1.06 -5.17 12.53
C PRO A 220 1.44 -3.70 12.45
N ILE A 221 2.74 -3.46 12.33
CA ILE A 221 3.32 -2.11 12.23
C ILE A 221 2.75 -1.40 10.99
N GLY A 222 2.19 -0.21 11.18
CA GLY A 222 1.61 0.61 10.11
C GLY A 222 0.10 0.37 9.89
N GLY A 223 -0.49 -0.63 10.53
CA GLY A 223 -1.95 -0.80 10.53
C GLY A 223 -2.63 0.18 11.48
N ARG A 224 -3.71 0.80 11.01
CA ARG A 224 -4.70 1.53 11.81
C ARG A 224 -6.06 1.38 11.14
N GLY A 225 -7.13 1.34 11.92
CA GLY A 225 -8.47 1.31 11.34
C GLY A 225 -9.54 0.90 12.34
N ARG A 226 -10.73 0.63 11.79
CA ARG A 226 -11.91 0.22 12.56
C ARG A 226 -12.19 -1.26 12.35
N VAL A 227 -12.54 -1.97 13.41
CA VAL A 227 -12.98 -3.37 13.31
C VAL A 227 -14.38 -3.40 12.70
N ILE A 228 -14.53 -3.94 11.49
CA ILE A 228 -15.81 -3.98 10.76
C ILE A 228 -16.53 -5.30 10.98
N ASP A 229 -15.79 -6.42 10.91
CA ASP A 229 -16.37 -7.76 10.91
C ASP A 229 -15.43 -8.77 11.60
N VAL A 230 -16.02 -9.75 12.27
CA VAL A 230 -15.35 -10.83 12.98
C VAL A 230 -16.05 -12.14 12.61
N ARG A 231 -15.33 -13.05 11.95
CA ARG A 231 -15.86 -14.36 11.55
C ARG A 231 -14.99 -15.51 12.03
N TRP A 232 -15.66 -16.61 12.38
CA TRP A 232 -15.05 -17.89 12.66
C TRP A 232 -15.18 -18.80 11.45
N VAL A 233 -14.05 -19.29 10.94
CA VAL A 233 -14.01 -20.17 9.76
C VAL A 233 -13.22 -21.42 10.09
N GLN A 234 -13.82 -22.59 9.88
CA GLN A 234 -13.10 -23.87 9.80
C GLN A 234 -12.57 -24.00 8.37
N SER A 235 -11.25 -24.05 8.20
CA SER A 235 -10.63 -23.97 6.86
C SER A 235 -10.51 -25.35 6.22
N SER A 236 -11.13 -25.52 5.05
CA SER A 236 -10.54 -26.24 3.91
C SER A 236 -9.62 -25.27 3.16
N LYS A 237 -8.46 -25.75 2.70
CA LYS A 237 -7.38 -24.94 2.11
C LYS A 237 -7.66 -24.57 0.65
N THR A 238 -7.20 -23.40 0.23
CA THR A 238 -6.96 -23.07 -1.19
C THR A 238 -5.73 -22.17 -1.29
N ASP A 239 -4.87 -22.48 -2.25
CA ASP A 239 -3.58 -21.84 -2.51
C ASP A 239 -3.76 -20.65 -3.48
N GLU A 240 -2.97 -19.60 -3.30
CA GLU A 240 -2.83 -18.51 -4.26
C GLU A 240 -1.36 -18.37 -4.69
N THR A 241 -1.17 -18.17 -5.99
CA THR A 241 0.10 -17.92 -6.69
C THR A 241 0.06 -16.55 -7.34
N GLU A 242 1.18 -15.82 -7.37
CA GLU A 242 1.41 -14.74 -8.34
C GLU A 242 2.86 -14.67 -8.81
N LYS A 243 3.02 -14.17 -10.04
CA LYS A 243 4.22 -14.15 -10.89
C LYS A 243 4.77 -12.71 -11.07
N THR A 244 5.86 -12.65 -11.83
CA THR A 244 7.03 -11.75 -11.83
C THR A 244 7.00 -10.50 -12.75
N GLU A 245 7.80 -9.52 -12.30
CA GLU A 245 8.71 -8.54 -12.97
C GLU A 245 8.30 -7.58 -14.11
N ARG A 246 8.99 -6.42 -14.14
CA ARG A 246 8.78 -5.24 -15.00
C ARG A 246 10.11 -4.48 -15.19
N VAL A 247 10.39 -3.89 -16.38
CA VAL A 247 11.47 -2.90 -16.64
C VAL A 247 11.02 -1.89 -17.75
N PRO A 248 11.44 -0.58 -17.74
CA PRO A 248 10.84 0.54 -18.51
C PRO A 248 11.63 0.95 -19.79
N SER A 249 11.17 1.83 -20.70
CA SER A 249 11.02 3.31 -20.64
C SER A 249 10.40 3.87 -21.96
N ARG A 250 10.09 5.18 -22.04
CA ARG A 250 8.84 5.79 -22.59
C ARG A 250 8.94 6.67 -23.85
N MET A 251 7.80 6.87 -24.53
CA MET A 251 7.22 8.20 -24.92
C MET A 251 5.70 8.10 -25.19
N ASN A 252 4.89 9.15 -24.92
CA ASN A 252 3.45 9.15 -25.23
C ASN A 252 2.82 10.54 -25.33
N VAL A 253 2.16 10.81 -26.46
CA VAL A 253 1.57 12.11 -26.81
C VAL A 253 0.08 12.19 -26.46
N GLY A 254 -0.65 11.07 -26.46
CA GLY A 254 -2.10 11.02 -26.22
C GLY A 254 -2.57 11.62 -24.88
N ILE A 255 -1.70 11.68 -23.86
CA ILE A 255 -2.01 12.35 -22.58
C ILE A 255 -2.33 13.83 -22.80
N ILE A 256 -1.58 14.50 -23.67
CA ILE A 256 -1.74 15.94 -23.90
C ILE A 256 -3.08 16.23 -24.57
N PHE A 257 -3.50 15.33 -25.48
CA PHE A 257 -4.81 15.38 -26.12
C PHE A 257 -5.95 15.17 -25.11
N GLU A 258 -5.87 14.12 -24.27
CA GLU A 258 -6.85 13.85 -23.21
C GLU A 258 -6.96 15.04 -22.24
N SER A 259 -5.82 15.58 -21.82
CA SER A 259 -5.74 16.69 -20.87
C SER A 259 -6.39 17.95 -21.42
N SER A 260 -6.08 18.30 -22.66
CA SER A 260 -6.56 19.52 -23.29
C SER A 260 -8.05 19.43 -23.61
N LEU A 261 -8.52 18.28 -24.13
CA LEU A 261 -9.95 18.07 -24.39
C LEU A 261 -10.75 17.97 -23.09
N GLY A 262 -10.20 17.33 -22.05
CA GLY A 262 -10.81 17.29 -20.73
C GLY A 262 -10.99 18.68 -20.12
N LEU A 263 -10.05 19.61 -20.34
CA LEU A 263 -10.20 21.00 -19.91
C LEU A 263 -11.33 21.71 -20.67
N ALA A 264 -11.38 21.55 -22.00
CA ALA A 264 -12.46 22.14 -22.81
C ALA A 264 -13.83 21.59 -22.37
N GLY A 265 -13.95 20.28 -22.18
CA GLY A 265 -15.18 19.64 -21.68
C GLY A 265 -15.58 20.11 -20.29
N GLY A 266 -14.61 20.28 -19.39
CA GLY A 266 -14.87 20.83 -18.06
C GLY A 266 -15.33 22.30 -18.07
N LEU A 267 -14.91 23.10 -19.06
CA LEU A 267 -15.33 24.50 -19.21
C LEU A 267 -16.68 24.63 -19.93
N LEU A 268 -16.96 23.73 -20.88
CA LEU A 268 -18.16 23.73 -21.72
C LEU A 268 -19.28 22.82 -21.17
N ASP A 269 -19.03 22.12 -20.06
CA ASP A 269 -19.91 21.11 -19.46
C ASP A 269 -20.30 20.00 -20.46
N ARG A 270 -19.30 19.48 -21.18
CA ARG A 270 -19.45 18.44 -22.22
C ARG A 270 -18.61 17.21 -21.90
N HIS A 271 -19.16 16.04 -22.21
CA HIS A 271 -18.45 14.76 -22.22
C HIS A 271 -18.16 14.33 -23.67
N TYR A 272 -16.97 13.80 -23.91
CA TYR A 272 -16.54 13.37 -25.24
C TYR A 272 -16.29 11.87 -25.25
N GLN A 273 -16.82 11.22 -26.29
CA GLN A 273 -16.59 9.81 -26.57
C GLN A 273 -15.70 9.69 -27.82
N ILE A 274 -14.53 9.08 -27.67
CA ILE A 274 -13.54 8.94 -28.74
C ILE A 274 -13.30 7.47 -29.02
N ALA A 275 -13.70 7.05 -30.23
CA ALA A 275 -13.43 5.70 -30.70
C ALA A 275 -11.92 5.54 -30.99
N PRO A 276 -11.29 4.41 -30.59
CA PRO A 276 -9.90 4.14 -30.96
C PRO A 276 -9.74 4.05 -32.48
N PHE A 277 -8.65 4.62 -33.00
CA PHE A 277 -8.40 4.76 -34.43
C PHE A 277 -9.53 5.55 -35.09
N ASP A 278 -9.72 6.80 -34.71
CA ASP A 278 -10.71 7.69 -35.33
C ASP A 278 -10.24 8.21 -36.71
N GLU A 279 -8.92 8.27 -36.95
CA GLU A 279 -8.30 8.75 -38.18
C GLU A 279 -8.70 7.98 -39.46
N ARG A 280 -9.23 6.76 -39.30
CA ARG A 280 -9.79 5.96 -40.41
C ARG A 280 -11.09 6.53 -40.95
N TYR A 281 -11.77 7.42 -40.21
CA TYR A 281 -12.94 8.14 -40.69
C TYR A 281 -12.58 9.51 -41.28
N GLU A 282 -11.62 10.22 -40.67
CA GLU A 282 -11.14 11.51 -41.16
C GLU A 282 -9.67 11.75 -40.78
N GLN A 283 -8.86 12.26 -41.72
CA GLN A 283 -7.46 12.62 -41.44
C GLN A 283 -7.36 13.72 -40.36
N GLU A 284 -6.52 13.48 -39.35
CA GLU A 284 -6.28 14.36 -38.20
C GLU A 284 -7.55 14.72 -37.39
N ALA A 285 -8.57 13.84 -37.38
CA ALA A 285 -9.85 14.06 -36.69
C ALA A 285 -9.66 14.53 -35.23
N SER A 286 -8.86 13.78 -34.47
CA SER A 286 -8.47 14.07 -33.09
C SER A 286 -7.91 15.49 -32.91
N THR A 287 -7.02 15.90 -33.81
CA THR A 287 -6.35 17.21 -33.77
C THR A 287 -7.31 18.34 -34.12
N LYS A 288 -8.19 18.15 -35.11
CA LYS A 288 -9.21 19.14 -35.50
C LYS A 288 -10.21 19.39 -34.37
N LEU A 289 -10.71 18.33 -33.75
CA LEU A 289 -11.62 18.41 -32.60
C LEU A 289 -10.95 19.13 -31.42
N LEU A 290 -9.68 18.81 -31.14
CA LEU A 290 -8.92 19.48 -30.09
C LEU A 290 -8.82 20.98 -30.35
N PHE A 291 -8.43 21.37 -31.57
CA PHE A 291 -8.23 22.76 -31.92
C PHE A 291 -9.53 23.57 -31.93
N SER A 292 -10.66 23.01 -32.37
CA SER A 292 -11.95 23.70 -32.34
C SER A 292 -12.40 23.98 -30.91
N GLU A 293 -12.34 22.99 -30.03
CA GLU A 293 -12.80 23.11 -28.64
C GLU A 293 -11.87 24.02 -27.81
N LEU A 294 -10.55 23.95 -28.03
CA LEU A 294 -9.59 24.87 -27.40
C LEU A 294 -9.75 26.32 -27.88
N TYR A 295 -10.15 26.52 -29.14
CA TYR A 295 -10.41 27.86 -29.66
C TYR A 295 -11.62 28.51 -28.98
N GLU A 296 -12.69 27.74 -28.74
CA GLU A 296 -13.87 28.21 -28.00
C GLU A 296 -13.57 28.47 -26.52
N ALA A 297 -12.70 27.67 -25.89
CA ALA A 297 -12.39 27.75 -24.46
C ALA A 297 -11.28 28.77 -24.08
N ARG A 298 -10.73 29.54 -25.04
CA ARG A 298 -9.51 30.34 -24.85
C ARG A 298 -9.69 31.54 -23.91
N ASN A 299 -8.84 31.62 -22.87
CA ASN A 299 -8.53 32.87 -22.13
C ASN A 299 -7.03 33.23 -22.28
N PRO A 300 -6.66 34.52 -22.39
CA PRO A 300 -5.27 34.93 -22.63
C PRO A 300 -4.41 34.83 -21.36
N PHE A 301 -3.37 33.98 -21.39
CA PHE A 301 -2.31 33.93 -20.38
C PHE A 301 -0.98 34.44 -20.97
N GLU A 302 -0.16 35.10 -20.14
CA GLU A 302 1.10 35.74 -20.54
C GLU A 302 2.27 34.77 -20.79
N GLN A 303 2.16 33.52 -20.34
CA GLN A 303 3.07 32.42 -20.69
C GLN A 303 2.24 31.16 -21.02
N PRO A 304 2.50 30.49 -22.15
CA PRO A 304 1.73 29.31 -22.54
C PRO A 304 2.17 28.11 -21.70
N VAL A 305 1.55 27.93 -20.53
CA VAL A 305 1.60 26.68 -19.78
C VAL A 305 0.41 25.84 -20.21
N ILE A 306 0.64 24.56 -20.54
CA ILE A 306 -0.45 23.65 -20.85
C ILE A 306 -1.17 23.35 -19.54
N ILE A 307 -2.43 23.73 -19.47
CA ILE A 307 -3.36 23.35 -18.40
C ILE A 307 -4.35 22.37 -19.02
N GLY A 308 -4.65 21.31 -18.31
CA GLY A 308 -5.58 20.26 -18.75
C GLY A 308 -6.40 19.70 -17.61
N LYS A 309 -7.47 18.97 -17.93
CA LYS A 309 -8.27 18.22 -16.94
C LYS A 309 -8.34 16.72 -17.28
N PRO A 310 -7.21 16.01 -17.23
CA PRO A 310 -7.17 14.58 -17.54
C PRO A 310 -7.76 13.70 -16.42
N TYR A 311 -7.99 12.40 -16.70
CA TYR A 311 -8.59 11.44 -15.77
C TYR A 311 -7.59 10.57 -14.96
N ILE A 312 -7.31 10.93 -13.71
CA ILE A 312 -6.29 10.26 -12.89
C ILE A 312 -6.86 9.09 -12.07
N LEU A 313 -6.16 7.95 -12.10
CA LEU A 313 -6.41 6.80 -11.25
C LEU A 313 -5.45 6.75 -10.04
N LYS A 314 -5.96 6.29 -8.89
CA LYS A 314 -5.13 5.92 -7.72
C LYS A 314 -4.82 4.42 -7.76
N LEU A 315 -3.55 4.05 -7.67
CA LEU A 315 -3.12 2.64 -7.73
C LEU A 315 -3.11 1.96 -6.34
N ILE A 316 -3.20 0.63 -6.33
CA ILE A 316 -3.13 -0.20 -5.11
C ILE A 316 -1.79 -0.12 -4.37
N HIS A 317 -0.77 0.38 -5.04
CA HIS A 317 0.58 0.48 -4.51
C HIS A 317 0.77 1.66 -3.55
N GLN A 318 0.27 1.48 -2.33
CA GLN A 318 0.41 2.47 -1.26
C GLN A 318 1.76 2.38 -0.54
N VAL A 319 2.22 3.52 -0.05
CA VAL A 319 3.51 3.66 0.64
C VAL A 319 3.52 2.86 1.94
N ASP A 320 2.41 2.86 2.66
CA ASP A 320 2.25 2.14 3.93
C ASP A 320 2.44 0.61 3.77
N ASP A 321 2.20 0.07 2.57
CA ASP A 321 2.44 -1.34 2.25
C ASP A 321 3.88 -1.64 1.79
N LYS A 322 4.62 -0.59 1.43
CA LYS A 322 5.97 -0.69 0.88
C LYS A 322 7.05 -0.35 1.89
N ILE A 323 6.80 0.58 2.81
CA ILE A 323 7.78 0.94 3.84
C ILE A 323 7.96 -0.23 4.80
N HIS A 324 9.18 -0.69 4.90
CA HIS A 324 9.58 -1.73 5.84
C HIS A 324 10.90 -1.34 6.51
N ARG A 325 10.98 -1.56 7.82
CA ARG A 325 12.18 -1.30 8.62
C ARG A 325 12.37 -2.42 9.62
N ARG A 326 13.63 -2.81 9.83
CA ARG A 326 14.03 -3.84 10.80
C ARG A 326 15.24 -3.36 11.58
N SER A 327 15.15 -3.42 12.91
CA SER A 327 16.31 -3.31 13.81
C SER A 327 16.80 -4.70 14.20
N ASN A 328 15.96 -5.46 14.90
CA ASN A 328 16.17 -6.86 15.25
C ASN A 328 14.89 -7.67 14.93
N GLY A 329 14.99 -8.99 14.79
CA GLY A 329 13.83 -9.81 14.47
C GLY A 329 14.12 -11.30 14.51
N ARG A 330 13.24 -12.07 13.86
CA ARG A 330 13.40 -13.53 13.77
C ARG A 330 14.47 -13.89 12.75
N TYR A 331 15.14 -15.01 13.01
CA TYR A 331 16.19 -15.60 12.19
C TYR A 331 15.78 -16.99 11.71
N SER A 332 16.35 -17.41 10.59
CA SER A 332 16.22 -18.79 10.11
C SER A 332 16.87 -19.75 11.08
N ARG A 333 16.25 -20.91 11.32
CA ARG A 333 16.82 -21.93 12.22
C ARG A 333 18.10 -22.54 11.68
N LEU A 334 18.18 -22.71 10.36
CA LEU A 334 19.32 -23.31 9.68
C LEU A 334 20.41 -22.26 9.49
N ALA A 335 20.22 -21.36 8.51
CA ALA A 335 21.24 -20.39 8.12
C ALA A 335 21.54 -19.29 9.15
N GLN A 336 20.75 -19.16 10.22
CA GLN A 336 20.88 -18.08 11.22
C GLN A 336 20.81 -16.65 10.66
N GLN A 337 20.37 -16.51 9.41
CA GLN A 337 20.15 -15.24 8.71
C GLN A 337 18.77 -14.66 9.00
N PRO A 338 18.61 -13.32 8.89
CA PRO A 338 17.30 -12.67 8.95
C PRO A 338 16.29 -13.33 8.01
N LEU A 339 15.07 -13.59 8.48
CA LEU A 339 14.00 -14.10 7.62
C LEU A 339 13.73 -13.14 6.44
N LYS A 340 13.23 -13.66 5.32
CA LYS A 340 12.77 -12.85 4.18
C LYS A 340 11.30 -12.44 4.35
N GLY A 341 10.94 -11.31 3.75
CA GLY A 341 9.55 -10.85 3.58
C GLY A 341 9.07 -9.86 4.64
N ARG A 342 8.24 -8.89 4.20
CA ARG A 342 7.73 -7.78 5.02
C ARG A 342 6.83 -8.25 6.16
N VAL A 343 5.95 -9.22 5.89
CA VAL A 343 5.02 -9.81 6.89
C VAL A 343 5.77 -10.38 8.10
N LYS A 344 6.93 -11.00 7.87
CA LYS A 344 7.77 -11.61 8.92
C LYS A 344 8.75 -10.61 9.56
N LYS A 345 8.64 -9.32 9.23
CA LYS A 345 9.63 -8.27 9.56
C LYS A 345 11.05 -8.69 9.15
N GLY A 346 11.18 -9.13 7.91
CA GLY A 346 12.42 -9.70 7.38
C GLY A 346 13.57 -8.72 7.23
N GLY A 347 14.79 -9.21 7.00
CA GLY A 347 15.91 -8.37 6.60
C GLY A 347 15.80 -7.94 5.13
N GLN A 348 16.49 -6.86 4.77
CA GLN A 348 16.74 -6.55 3.37
C GLN A 348 17.77 -7.55 2.82
N TRP A 349 17.58 -8.00 1.58
CA TRP A 349 18.54 -8.86 0.92
C TRP A 349 19.71 -8.01 0.41
N VAL A 350 20.93 -8.42 0.75
CA VAL A 350 22.18 -7.91 0.18
C VAL A 350 22.73 -9.05 -0.67
N GLY A 351 22.65 -8.89 -1.99
CA GLY A 351 23.12 -9.88 -2.95
C GLY A 351 24.54 -9.59 -3.43
N GLU A 352 24.96 -10.38 -4.42
CA GLU A 352 26.30 -10.28 -5.01
C GLU A 352 26.53 -8.91 -5.65
N MET A 353 25.52 -8.31 -6.28
CA MET A 353 25.66 -6.99 -6.91
C MET A 353 25.92 -5.89 -5.88
N GLU A 354 25.24 -5.92 -4.72
CA GLU A 354 25.48 -4.98 -3.64
C GLU A 354 26.84 -5.21 -2.97
N VAL A 355 27.28 -6.47 -2.85
CA VAL A 355 28.61 -6.81 -2.36
C VAL A 355 29.69 -6.26 -3.30
N CYS A 356 29.58 -6.54 -4.61
CA CYS A 356 30.50 -6.00 -5.62
C CYS A 356 30.55 -4.47 -5.61
N ALA A 357 29.42 -3.80 -5.36
CA ALA A 357 29.39 -2.35 -5.22
C ALA A 357 30.22 -1.89 -4.01
N LEU A 358 30.05 -2.51 -2.85
CA LEU A 358 30.82 -2.19 -1.63
C LEU A 358 32.32 -2.47 -1.80
N GLU A 359 32.66 -3.57 -2.48
CA GLU A 359 34.05 -3.91 -2.84
C GLU A 359 34.66 -2.87 -3.78
N GLY A 360 33.92 -2.42 -4.81
CA GLY A 360 34.35 -1.39 -5.75
C GLY A 360 34.64 -0.04 -5.08
N PHE A 361 33.92 0.30 -4.01
CA PHE A 361 34.20 1.49 -3.19
C PHE A 361 35.32 1.28 -2.16
N GLY A 362 35.84 0.07 -1.99
CA GLY A 362 36.88 -0.24 -1.02
C GLY A 362 36.41 -0.21 0.44
N ILE A 363 35.11 -0.42 0.69
CA ILE A 363 34.52 -0.26 2.03
C ILE A 363 34.50 -1.60 2.79
N ALA A 364 35.68 -2.06 3.20
CA ALA A 364 35.86 -3.37 3.83
C ALA A 364 35.07 -3.53 5.14
N TYR A 365 35.05 -2.51 6.02
CA TYR A 365 34.39 -2.62 7.32
C TYR A 365 32.86 -2.66 7.23
N ILE A 366 32.25 -1.91 6.30
CA ILE A 366 30.78 -1.96 6.10
C ILE A 366 30.40 -3.29 5.47
N LEU A 367 31.19 -3.80 4.52
CA LEU A 367 30.96 -5.11 3.93
C LEU A 367 31.04 -6.21 5.00
N GLN A 368 32.08 -6.19 5.84
CA GLN A 368 32.21 -7.09 6.99
C GLN A 368 30.98 -6.98 7.90
N GLU A 369 30.51 -5.77 8.20
CA GLU A 369 29.34 -5.56 9.06
C GLU A 369 28.04 -6.15 8.47
N MET A 370 27.82 -5.98 7.17
CA MET A 370 26.66 -6.54 6.48
C MET A 370 26.69 -8.06 6.45
N LEU A 371 27.85 -8.66 6.23
CA LEU A 371 28.02 -10.11 6.14
C LEU A 371 28.02 -10.82 7.49
N THR A 372 28.36 -10.12 8.59
CA THR A 372 28.56 -10.75 9.92
C THR A 372 27.61 -10.20 10.99
N TYR A 373 27.92 -9.04 11.58
CA TYR A 373 27.20 -8.46 12.73
C TYR A 373 25.69 -8.31 12.47
N LYS A 374 25.30 -7.93 11.24
CA LYS A 374 23.90 -7.72 10.84
C LYS A 374 23.19 -8.98 10.32
N SER A 375 23.92 -10.06 10.07
CA SER A 375 23.42 -11.26 9.40
C SER A 375 23.42 -12.48 10.33
N ASP A 376 24.39 -13.38 10.16
CA ASP A 376 24.39 -14.76 10.64
C ASP A 376 25.28 -15.01 11.87
N HIS A 377 26.24 -14.12 12.16
CA HIS A 377 27.16 -14.32 13.27
C HIS A 377 26.46 -14.13 14.63
N ILE A 378 26.08 -15.23 15.27
CA ILE A 378 25.22 -15.24 16.48
C ILE A 378 25.83 -14.46 17.65
N ARG A 379 27.10 -14.77 18.01
CA ARG A 379 27.78 -14.17 19.17
C ARG A 379 27.97 -12.67 19.00
N ALA A 380 28.66 -12.28 17.93
CA ALA A 380 28.90 -10.90 17.56
C ALA A 380 27.61 -10.05 17.52
N ARG A 381 26.49 -10.59 16.99
CA ARG A 381 25.19 -9.90 17.01
C ARG A 381 24.68 -9.62 18.43
N GLN A 382 24.80 -10.58 19.34
CA GLN A 382 24.36 -10.40 20.73
C GLN A 382 25.24 -9.37 21.47
N GLU A 383 26.54 -9.41 21.24
CA GLU A 383 27.49 -8.46 21.82
C GLU A 383 27.29 -7.04 21.27
N VAL A 384 27.04 -6.91 19.96
CA VAL A 384 26.70 -5.62 19.33
C VAL A 384 25.45 -5.03 19.98
N LEU A 385 24.42 -5.84 20.24
CA LEU A 385 23.22 -5.35 20.91
C LEU A 385 23.52 -4.88 22.35
N GLY A 386 24.33 -5.62 23.10
CA GLY A 386 24.77 -5.21 24.44
C GLY A 386 25.58 -3.91 24.42
N THR A 387 26.58 -3.81 23.54
CA THR A 387 27.43 -2.63 23.40
C THR A 387 26.66 -1.40 22.92
N MET A 388 25.64 -1.55 22.06
CA MET A 388 24.75 -0.47 21.67
C MET A 388 23.92 0.07 22.84
N ILE A 389 23.49 -0.79 23.77
CA ILE A 389 22.68 -0.39 24.94
C ILE A 389 23.55 0.28 26.01
N PHE A 390 24.69 -0.32 26.33
CA PHE A 390 25.55 0.15 27.43
C PHE A 390 26.54 1.24 27.01
N GLY A 391 26.71 1.45 25.70
CA GLY A 391 27.71 2.35 25.16
C GLY A 391 29.11 1.72 25.25
N GLY A 392 29.68 1.37 24.10
CA GLY A 392 30.99 0.74 24.03
C GLY A 392 31.49 0.64 22.60
N ARG A 393 32.73 0.16 22.43
CA ARG A 393 33.25 -0.19 21.11
C ARG A 393 32.66 -1.53 20.66
N ILE A 394 32.31 -1.61 19.38
CA ILE A 394 31.89 -2.87 18.75
C ILE A 394 33.08 -3.85 18.85
N PRO A 395 32.86 -5.09 19.33
CA PRO A 395 33.92 -6.08 19.47
C PRO A 395 34.50 -6.42 18.10
N THR A 396 35.77 -6.80 18.04
CA THR A 396 36.37 -7.33 16.81
C THR A 396 35.98 -8.80 16.62
N LEU A 397 35.69 -9.18 15.38
CA LEU A 397 35.40 -10.57 15.04
C LEU A 397 36.65 -11.44 15.13
N GLU A 398 36.59 -12.46 15.99
CA GLU A 398 37.60 -13.52 16.08
C GLU A 398 37.13 -14.84 15.43
N ASP A 399 35.81 -15.04 15.35
CA ASP A 399 35.17 -16.27 14.89
C ASP A 399 34.61 -16.15 13.46
N ALA A 400 34.53 -17.28 12.76
CA ALA A 400 33.89 -17.38 11.45
C ALA A 400 32.35 -17.31 11.54
N PRO A 401 31.66 -16.79 10.51
CA PRO A 401 30.20 -16.74 10.46
C PRO A 401 29.55 -18.13 10.43
N GLU A 402 28.29 -18.22 10.88
CA GLU A 402 27.57 -19.49 10.89
C GLU A 402 27.32 -20.04 9.48
N SER A 403 27.22 -19.19 8.46
CA SER A 403 27.15 -19.63 7.05
C SER A 403 28.38 -20.43 6.62
N PHE A 404 29.58 -20.01 7.04
CA PHE A 404 30.81 -20.75 6.78
C PHE A 404 30.87 -22.04 7.61
N ARG A 405 30.41 -22.00 8.87
CA ARG A 405 30.33 -23.20 9.73
C ARG A 405 29.34 -24.25 9.23
N LEU A 406 28.31 -23.85 8.49
CA LEU A 406 27.36 -24.77 7.84
C LEU A 406 27.90 -25.35 6.54
N PHE A 407 28.86 -24.69 5.92
CA PHE A 407 29.46 -25.12 4.66
C PHE A 407 30.56 -26.17 4.86
N VAL A 408 31.32 -26.05 5.96
CA VAL A 408 32.32 -27.02 6.42
C VAL A 408 31.62 -28.17 7.14
#